data_AF-A0A2H6N9K1-F1
#
_entry.id   AF-A0A2H6N9K1-F1
#
_cell.length_a   1.000
_cell.length_b   1.000
_cell.length_c   1.000
_cell.angle_alpha   90.00
_cell.angle_beta   90.00
_cell.angle_gamma   90.00
#
_symmetry.space_group_name_H-M   'P 1'
#
loop_
_entity.id
_entity.type
_entity.pdbx_description
1 polymer ?
#
loop_
_entity_poly.entity_id
_entity_poly.type
_entity_poly.pdbx_seq_one_letter_code
_entity_poly.pdbx_strand_id
1 'polypeptide(L)'
;QDHEKLFELILMEEIRFPRTLSPEAKSLLSGLLKKDPKQRLGGGPDDAKEIMQHKFFSGIVWQDVYEKKLVPPFKPQVTSETDTRYFDEEFTAQMITITPPDQGNTT
;
A
#
# COMPACT_ATOMS: atom_id res chain seq x y z
N GLN A 1 -18.38 9.08 15.30
CA GLN A 1 -19.44 8.18 14.81
C GLN A 1 -18.97 7.32 13.64
N ASP A 2 -18.50 7.87 12.51
CA ASP A 2 -18.00 7.03 11.39
C ASP A 2 -16.76 6.20 11.75
N HIS A 3 -15.86 6.73 12.58
CA HIS A 3 -14.69 6.01 13.05
C HIS A 3 -15.04 4.78 13.90
N GLU A 4 -16.01 4.89 14.81
CA GLU A 4 -16.44 3.76 15.66
C GLU A 4 -17.04 2.64 14.81
N LYS A 5 -17.89 2.99 13.85
CA LYS A 5 -18.45 2.05 12.88
C LYS A 5 -17.36 1.38 12.04
N LEU A 6 -16.34 2.14 11.60
CA LEU A 6 -15.21 1.58 10.87
C LEU A 6 -14.45 0.54 11.71
N PHE A 7 -14.17 0.84 12.98
CA PHE A 7 -13.52 -0.12 13.89
C PHE A 7 -14.35 -1.38 14.09
N GLU A 8 -15.65 -1.25 14.26
CA GLU A 8 -16.56 -2.39 14.37
C GLU A 8 -16.50 -3.29 13.12
N LEU A 9 -16.54 -2.69 11.92
CA LEU A 9 -16.41 -3.42 10.66
C LEU A 9 -15.04 -4.10 10.53
N ILE A 10 -13.96 -3.44 10.95
CA ILE A 10 -12.61 -4.03 10.95
C ILE A 10 -12.53 -5.22 11.89
N LEU A 11 -13.23 -5.22 13.03
CA LEU A 11 -13.19 -6.32 13.99
C LEU A 11 -14.14 -7.47 13.61
N MET A 12 -15.35 -7.14 13.17
CA MET A 12 -16.46 -8.11 13.13
C MET A 12 -16.89 -8.51 11.72
N GLU A 13 -16.84 -7.61 10.74
CA GLU A 13 -17.39 -7.91 9.41
C GLU A 13 -16.50 -8.91 8.66
N GLU A 14 -17.16 -9.90 8.05
CA GLU A 14 -16.55 -10.83 7.10
C GLU A 14 -16.30 -10.17 5.75
N ILE A 15 -15.15 -10.47 5.15
CA ILE A 15 -14.73 -9.82 3.92
C ILE A 15 -15.51 -10.36 2.74
N ARG A 16 -16.20 -9.47 2.03
CA ARG A 16 -16.90 -9.79 0.78
C ARG A 16 -16.07 -9.35 -0.41
N PHE A 17 -15.81 -10.30 -1.31
CA PHE A 17 -15.01 -10.05 -2.50
C PHE A 17 -15.89 -9.86 -3.74
N PRO A 18 -15.65 -8.83 -4.57
CA PRO A 18 -16.33 -8.69 -5.86
C PRO A 18 -15.99 -9.86 -6.80
N ARG A 19 -16.92 -10.15 -7.73
CA ARG A 19 -16.78 -11.24 -8.72
C ARG A 19 -15.65 -11.02 -9.73
N THR A 20 -15.13 -9.80 -9.83
CA THR A 20 -14.05 -9.42 -10.75
C THR A 20 -12.66 -9.84 -10.28
N LEU A 21 -12.51 -10.25 -9.02
CA LEU A 21 -11.24 -10.72 -8.49
C LEU A 21 -10.96 -12.15 -8.95
N SER A 22 -9.70 -12.41 -9.35
CA SER A 22 -9.24 -13.78 -9.62
C SER A 22 -9.25 -14.63 -8.35
N PRO A 23 -9.36 -15.96 -8.46
CA PRO A 23 -9.26 -16.86 -7.32
C PRO A 23 -7.97 -16.67 -6.51
N GLU A 24 -6.84 -16.44 -7.19
CA GLU A 24 -5.54 -16.23 -6.58
C GLU A 24 -5.49 -14.91 -5.79
N ALA A 25 -6.08 -13.83 -6.33
CA ALA A 25 -6.18 -12.54 -5.65
C ALA A 25 -7.06 -12.65 -4.41
N LYS A 26 -8.21 -13.32 -4.52
CA LYS A 26 -9.11 -13.58 -3.40
C LYS A 26 -8.43 -14.41 -2.31
N SER A 27 -7.68 -15.44 -2.68
CA SER A 27 -6.89 -16.26 -1.74
C SER A 27 -5.86 -15.41 -0.99
N LEU A 28 -5.09 -14.60 -1.71
CA LEU A 28 -4.06 -13.73 -1.11
C LEU A 28 -4.69 -12.77 -0.09
N LEU A 29 -5.73 -12.04 -0.50
CA LEU A 29 -6.41 -11.08 0.37
C LEU A 29 -7.05 -11.76 1.59
N SER A 30 -7.63 -12.95 1.42
CA SER A 30 -8.22 -13.72 2.53
C SER A 30 -7.17 -14.13 3.57
N GLY A 31 -5.94 -14.40 3.15
CA GLY A 31 -4.82 -14.70 4.04
C GLY A 31 -4.25 -13.46 4.74
N LEU A 32 -4.07 -12.36 4.00
CA LEU A 32 -3.52 -11.11 4.53
C LEU A 32 -4.49 -10.40 5.50
N LEU A 33 -5.79 -10.50 5.27
CA LEU A 33 -6.81 -9.80 6.04
C LEU A 33 -7.41 -10.66 7.17
N LYS A 34 -6.70 -11.71 7.61
CA LYS A 34 -7.06 -12.46 8.82
C LYS A 34 -7.00 -11.54 10.05
N LYS A 35 -8.08 -11.58 10.84
CA LYS A 35 -8.22 -10.78 12.06
C LYS A 35 -7.17 -11.20 13.11
N ASP A 36 -7.01 -12.51 13.33
CA ASP A 36 -5.94 -13.05 14.19
C ASP A 36 -4.57 -12.90 13.49
N PRO A 37 -3.63 -12.11 14.04
CA PRO A 37 -2.30 -11.94 13.47
C PRO A 37 -1.51 -13.24 13.37
N LYS A 38 -1.73 -14.21 14.26
CA LYS A 38 -1.00 -15.50 14.26
C LYS A 38 -1.42 -16.41 13.11
N GLN A 39 -2.60 -16.17 12.53
CA GLN A 39 -3.14 -16.91 11.40
C GLN A 39 -3.02 -16.12 10.08
N ARG A 40 -2.45 -14.91 10.14
CA ARG A 40 -2.29 -14.03 8.99
C ARG A 40 -1.13 -14.53 8.13
N LEU A 41 -1.34 -14.52 6.83
CA LEU A 41 -0.29 -14.82 5.85
C LEU A 41 0.90 -13.87 6.08
N GLY A 42 2.11 -14.42 6.23
CA GLY A 42 3.32 -13.69 6.59
C GLY A 42 3.46 -13.37 8.08
N GLY A 43 2.56 -13.85 8.94
CA GLY A 43 2.67 -13.73 10.41
C GLY A 43 3.51 -14.84 11.05
N GLY A 44 3.93 -15.84 10.27
CA GLY A 44 4.78 -16.95 10.70
C GLY A 44 6.29 -16.65 10.60
N PRO A 45 7.15 -17.64 10.93
CA PRO A 45 8.60 -17.47 10.93
C PRO A 45 9.21 -17.24 9.53
N ASP A 46 8.50 -17.62 8.47
CA ASP A 46 8.93 -17.39 7.08
C ASP A 46 8.59 -15.98 6.58
N ASP A 47 7.75 -15.23 7.31
CA ASP A 47 7.43 -13.82 7.08
C ASP A 47 7.13 -13.53 5.58
N ALA A 48 7.85 -12.59 4.96
CA ALA A 48 7.66 -12.22 3.57
C ALA A 48 7.84 -13.40 2.59
N LYS A 49 8.63 -14.43 2.91
CA LYS A 49 8.86 -15.56 2.00
C LYS A 49 7.57 -16.33 1.74
N GLU A 50 6.71 -16.45 2.75
CA GLU A 50 5.40 -17.09 2.62
C GLU A 50 4.52 -16.33 1.61
N ILE A 51 4.52 -15.00 1.70
CA ILE A 51 3.78 -14.13 0.77
C ILE A 51 4.36 -14.23 -0.65
N MET A 52 5.69 -14.19 -0.78
CA MET A 52 6.41 -14.25 -2.05
C MET A 52 6.16 -15.57 -2.82
N GLN A 53 5.91 -16.67 -2.10
CA GLN A 53 5.62 -17.99 -2.67
C GLN A 53 4.14 -18.20 -3.02
N HIS A 54 3.25 -17.27 -2.64
CA HIS A 54 1.82 -17.40 -2.89
C HIS A 54 1.51 -17.41 -4.40
N LYS A 55 0.54 -18.24 -4.83
CA LYS A 55 0.19 -18.44 -6.26
C LYS A 55 -0.15 -17.16 -7.02
N PHE A 56 -0.64 -16.13 -6.33
CA PHE A 56 -0.86 -14.81 -6.91
C PHE A 56 0.41 -14.22 -7.56
N PHE A 57 1.59 -14.52 -7.01
CA PHE A 57 2.87 -14.05 -7.48
C PHE A 57 3.65 -15.10 -8.30
N SER A 58 3.02 -16.18 -8.78
CA SER A 58 3.73 -17.27 -9.47
C SER A 58 4.45 -16.83 -10.76
N GLY A 59 4.04 -15.71 -11.36
CA GLY A 59 4.70 -15.13 -12.53
C GLY A 59 5.83 -14.13 -12.21
N ILE A 60 6.13 -13.91 -10.92
CA ILE A 60 7.12 -12.92 -10.50
C ILE A 60 8.45 -13.59 -10.16
N VAL A 61 9.51 -13.17 -10.85
CA VAL A 61 10.90 -13.45 -10.46
C VAL A 61 11.34 -12.33 -9.53
N TRP A 62 11.32 -12.58 -8.22
CA TRP A 62 11.59 -11.55 -7.20
C TRP A 62 12.98 -10.91 -7.31
N GLN A 63 13.97 -11.66 -7.79
CA GLN A 63 15.30 -11.10 -8.05
C GLN A 63 15.27 -10.04 -9.17
N ASP A 64 14.48 -10.26 -10.21
CA ASP A 64 14.33 -9.28 -11.31
C ASP A 64 13.57 -8.03 -10.86
N VAL A 65 12.65 -8.17 -9.89
CA VAL A 65 12.01 -7.01 -9.23
C VAL A 65 13.07 -6.20 -8.48
N TYR A 66 13.87 -6.86 -7.64
CA TYR A 66 14.89 -6.23 -6.81
C TYR A 66 15.96 -5.51 -7.65
N GLU A 67 16.39 -6.14 -8.74
CA GLU A 67 17.37 -5.60 -9.69
C GLU A 67 16.76 -4.63 -10.71
N LYS A 68 15.46 -4.31 -10.59
CA LYS A 68 14.73 -3.38 -11.47
C LYS A 68 14.77 -3.77 -12.95
N LYS A 69 14.81 -5.07 -13.24
CA LYS A 69 14.82 -5.63 -14.60
C LYS A 69 13.41 -5.74 -15.21
N LEU A 70 12.38 -5.84 -14.36
CA LEU A 70 11.00 -5.87 -14.84
C LEU A 70 10.59 -4.48 -15.33
N VAL A 71 9.97 -4.43 -16.52
CA VAL A 71 9.36 -3.20 -17.03
C VAL A 71 8.09 -2.92 -16.23
N PRO A 72 7.97 -1.74 -15.57
CA PRO A 72 6.75 -1.39 -14.85
C PRO A 72 5.54 -1.34 -15.80
N PRO A 73 4.36 -1.83 -15.38
CA PRO A 73 3.15 -1.80 -16.22
C PRO A 73 2.66 -0.37 -16.48
N PHE A 74 3.04 0.58 -15.62
CA PHE A 74 2.77 2.00 -15.78
C PHE A 74 4.08 2.77 -15.73
N LYS A 75 4.35 3.56 -16.77
CA LYS A 75 5.44 4.53 -16.81
C LYS A 75 4.84 5.94 -16.79
N PRO A 76 5.07 6.74 -15.73
CA PRO A 76 4.54 8.10 -15.66
C PRO A 76 5.09 8.95 -16.81
N GLN A 77 4.26 9.84 -17.32
CA GLN A 77 4.67 10.80 -18.35
C GLN A 77 5.28 12.02 -17.67
N VAL A 78 6.57 12.22 -17.86
CA VAL A 78 7.30 13.37 -17.34
C VAL A 78 7.81 14.17 -18.53
N THR A 79 7.44 15.44 -18.62
CA THR A 79 7.82 16.30 -19.76
C THR A 79 9.05 17.17 -19.51
N SER A 80 9.43 17.38 -18.24
CA SER A 80 10.63 18.13 -17.86
C SER A 80 11.07 17.76 -16.44
N GLU A 81 12.27 18.20 -16.04
CA GLU A 81 12.79 18.02 -14.67
C GLU A 81 11.95 18.73 -13.60
N THR A 82 11.14 19.71 -14.00
CA THR A 82 10.27 20.51 -13.11
C THR A 82 8.79 20.14 -13.23
N ASP A 83 8.46 19.02 -13.88
CA ASP A 83 7.07 18.60 -14.08
C ASP A 83 6.45 18.10 -12.76
N THR A 84 5.39 18.77 -12.30
CA THR A 84 4.70 18.46 -11.05
C THR A 84 3.31 17.85 -11.25
N ARG A 85 2.95 17.37 -12.44
CA ARG A 85 1.57 16.93 -12.78
C ARG A 85 0.99 15.80 -11.92
N TYR A 86 1.83 15.02 -11.26
CA TYR A 86 1.42 13.91 -10.39
C TYR A 86 1.38 14.32 -8.91
N PHE A 87 1.61 15.60 -8.61
CA PHE A 87 1.46 16.20 -7.28
C PHE A 87 0.17 17.03 -7.26
N ASP A 88 -0.43 17.15 -6.07
CA ASP A 88 -1.65 17.94 -5.90
C ASP A 88 -1.36 19.43 -6.09
N GLU A 89 -2.25 20.11 -6.82
CA GLU A 89 -2.17 21.55 -7.05
C GLU A 89 -2.23 22.36 -5.76
N GLU A 90 -2.92 21.83 -4.73
CA GLU A 90 -2.97 22.44 -3.40
C GLU A 90 -1.57 22.70 -2.83
N PHE A 91 -0.60 21.83 -3.14
CA PHE A 91 0.78 21.97 -2.68
C PHE A 91 1.66 22.69 -3.69
N THR A 92 1.51 22.39 -4.98
CA THR A 92 2.39 22.99 -6.00
C THR A 92 2.12 24.48 -6.23
N ALA A 93 0.92 24.96 -5.84
CA ALA A 93 0.56 26.38 -5.86
C ALA A 93 1.05 27.18 -4.64
N GLN A 94 1.56 26.50 -3.59
CA GLN A 94 2.05 27.18 -2.39
C GLN A 94 3.39 27.87 -2.66
N MET A 95 3.65 28.94 -1.91
CA MET A 95 4.97 29.57 -1.94
C MET A 95 6.01 28.62 -1.36
N ILE A 96 7.11 28.44 -2.07
CA ILE A 96 8.26 27.65 -1.62
C ILE A 96 9.01 28.47 -0.56
N THR A 97 8.53 28.39 0.69
CA THR A 97 9.13 29.07 1.84
C THR A 97 9.33 28.09 2.99
N ILE A 98 10.42 28.27 3.74
CA ILE A 98 10.64 27.54 4.98
C ILE A 98 9.82 28.25 6.07
N THR A 99 8.85 27.55 6.64
CA THR A 99 8.11 28.06 7.81
C THR A 99 9.06 28.12 9.02
N PRO A 100 9.25 29.30 9.66
CA PRO A 100 10.06 29.39 10.87
C PRO A 100 9.48 28.51 11.99
N PRO A 101 10.32 27.86 12.83
CA PRO A 101 9.84 27.10 13.97
C PRO A 101 9.18 28.02 15.00
N ASP A 102 8.17 27.50 15.70
CA ASP A 102 7.48 28.22 16.76
C ASP A 102 8.45 28.55 17.89
N GLN A 103 8.68 29.85 18.12
CA GLN A 103 9.48 30.32 19.25
C GLN A 103 8.58 30.33 20.47
N GLY A 104 8.40 29.15 21.08
CA GLY A 104 7.62 29.01 22.30
C GLY A 104 8.04 30.08 23.32
N ASN A 105 7.08 30.91 23.73
CA ASN A 105 7.27 31.84 24.83
C ASN A 105 7.53 31.02 26.10
N THR A 106 8.80 30.76 26.40
CA THR A 106 9.24 30.41 27.75
C THR A 106 8.96 31.62 28.64
N THR A 107 7.81 31.58 29.32
CA THR A 107 7.51 32.40 30.50
C THR A 107 7.07 31.48 31.61
#